data_AF-A0A8H5QWA1-F1
#
_entry.id   AF-A0A8H5QWA1-F1
#
_cell.length_a   1.000
_cell.length_b   1.000
_cell.length_c   1.000
_cell.angle_alpha   90.00
_cell.angle_beta   90.00
_cell.angle_gamma   90.00
#
_symmetry.space_group_name_H-M   'P 1'
#
loop_
_entity.id
_entity.type
_entity.pdbx_description
1 polymer ?
#
loop_
_entity_poly.entity_id
_entity_poly.type
_entity_poly.pdbx_seq_one_letter_code
_entity_poly.pdbx_strand_id
1 'polypeptide(L)'
;MELTEWRNSALEAASQSLFDESSTRSEDASVLLVLLSFFSPCEKIPLGLFKRGSTPRKRWTIEGEVELVDATKVGLASWLIDILADDQRLTRAFCELCQLAAVLRYPDETYHLNEDMSARVHRSLAPDALPFWRQQALIVAYRAIPWKYIEFPEPVIKSFLPHLHHVAEAFHDYFDELPTATRTDFMLTLIEAFRFPDMAWKYFAIGQAELAAGRLKDTHLRLCIGQTKAVLGRLSGNMDEATESLQDFGINDPAAAVNKRISCEVGVAIIQRSLNSIQVADLSTAQKLLEDWNPLGDEPSPLEEILSFRKHSLLGRVKRLQGNFDESLKLLEIAYEVSQKPSQLVFDEDLRDLTCDLADALRELDEPMMGEGYLRTEIIRRTERPDPLTGKSLLELALSEALFAQERYEEAEKICVDIESRASLLKYERLRVYVILAKLSHIRSDFEVALSRWSEAMQALQEFSLVDGQVQTIISASMADVLDAQGHNWLTRESPRRASLNELAKPEGVPHWIAGFRQWAYYLQSRGRQDL
;
A
#
# COMPACT_ATOMS: atom_id res chain seq x y z
N MET A 1 -41.18 1.61 -1.88
CA MET A 1 -41.32 0.41 -2.71
C MET A 1 -40.76 -0.79 -1.99
N GLU A 2 -41.45 -1.92 -2.05
CA GLU A 2 -40.98 -3.20 -1.55
C GLU A 2 -39.90 -3.79 -2.49
N LEU A 3 -39.06 -4.71 -1.99
CA LEU A 3 -37.96 -5.33 -2.76
C LEU A 3 -38.42 -5.97 -4.08
N THR A 4 -39.66 -6.47 -4.10
CA THR A 4 -40.34 -7.05 -5.27
C THR A 4 -40.63 -6.01 -6.34
N GLU A 5 -41.01 -4.79 -5.96
CA GLU A 5 -41.32 -3.71 -6.91
C GLU A 5 -40.05 -3.19 -7.60
N TRP A 6 -38.92 -3.10 -6.88
CA TRP A 6 -37.63 -2.74 -7.46
C TRP A 6 -37.15 -3.77 -8.49
N ARG A 7 -37.34 -5.06 -8.17
CA ARG A 7 -37.01 -6.16 -9.07
C ARG A 7 -37.86 -6.11 -10.34
N ASN A 8 -39.17 -5.90 -10.21
CA ASN A 8 -40.08 -5.78 -11.35
C ASN A 8 -39.71 -4.59 -12.25
N SER A 9 -39.34 -3.45 -11.66
CA SER A 9 -38.88 -2.28 -12.42
C SER A 9 -37.64 -2.59 -13.27
N ALA A 10 -36.72 -3.43 -12.78
CA ALA A 10 -35.58 -3.86 -13.58
C ALA A 10 -35.95 -4.83 -14.71
N LEU A 11 -36.88 -5.75 -14.47
CA LEU A 11 -37.38 -6.65 -15.53
C LEU A 11 -38.02 -5.84 -16.66
N GLU A 12 -38.83 -4.84 -16.31
CA GLU A 12 -39.46 -3.93 -17.26
C GLU A 12 -38.42 -3.12 -18.04
N ALA A 13 -37.49 -2.45 -17.35
CA ALA A 13 -36.45 -1.63 -17.98
C ALA A 13 -35.57 -2.45 -18.94
N ALA A 14 -35.18 -3.67 -18.54
CA ALA A 14 -34.41 -4.57 -19.38
C ALA A 14 -35.21 -5.07 -20.59
N SER A 15 -36.53 -5.28 -20.46
CA SER A 15 -37.39 -5.66 -21.59
C SER A 15 -37.51 -4.55 -22.63
N GLN A 16 -37.59 -3.29 -22.21
CA GLN A 16 -37.67 -2.14 -23.11
C GLN A 16 -36.33 -1.80 -23.78
N SER A 17 -35.21 -2.12 -23.14
CA SER A 17 -33.87 -1.76 -23.62
C SER A 17 -33.31 -2.71 -24.68
N LEU A 18 -33.77 -3.96 -24.68
CA LEU A 18 -33.36 -5.01 -25.61
C LEU A 18 -34.43 -5.20 -26.68
N PHE A 19 -34.09 -4.98 -27.94
CA PHE A 19 -35.02 -4.99 -29.09
C PHE A 19 -35.56 -6.37 -29.49
N ASP A 20 -35.35 -7.41 -28.68
CA ASP A 20 -35.69 -8.78 -29.04
C ASP A 20 -36.86 -9.32 -28.20
N GLU A 21 -38.07 -9.14 -28.71
CA GLU A 21 -39.33 -9.65 -28.13
C GLU A 21 -39.39 -11.20 -28.06
N SER A 22 -38.45 -11.91 -28.70
CA SER A 22 -38.47 -13.36 -28.87
C SER A 22 -37.57 -14.15 -27.90
N SER A 23 -36.73 -13.46 -27.13
CA SER A 23 -35.77 -14.14 -26.24
C SER A 23 -36.36 -14.44 -24.86
N THR A 24 -36.45 -15.72 -24.49
CA THR A 24 -36.72 -16.17 -23.12
C THR A 24 -35.52 -15.85 -22.22
N ARG A 25 -35.32 -14.57 -21.91
CA ARG A 25 -34.25 -14.08 -21.02
C ARG A 25 -34.57 -14.41 -19.58
N SER A 26 -33.57 -14.83 -18.81
CA SER A 26 -33.76 -15.06 -17.38
C SER A 26 -33.99 -13.75 -16.62
N GLU A 27 -34.66 -13.85 -15.46
CA GLU A 27 -34.77 -12.73 -14.52
C GLU A 27 -33.37 -12.29 -14.05
N ASP A 28 -32.45 -13.24 -13.85
CA ASP A 28 -31.08 -12.98 -13.41
C ASP A 28 -30.31 -12.11 -14.41
N ALA A 29 -30.38 -12.41 -15.70
CA ALA A 29 -29.76 -11.60 -16.76
C ALA A 29 -30.37 -10.19 -16.84
N SER A 30 -31.69 -10.07 -16.66
CA SER A 30 -32.40 -8.78 -16.65
C SER A 30 -31.93 -7.88 -15.52
N VAL A 31 -31.89 -8.43 -14.31
CA VAL A 31 -31.42 -7.76 -13.10
C VAL A 31 -29.95 -7.36 -13.23
N LEU A 32 -29.12 -8.28 -13.72
CA LEU A 32 -27.69 -8.04 -13.90
C LEU A 32 -27.45 -6.92 -14.92
N LEU A 33 -28.19 -6.88 -16.03
CA LEU A 33 -28.10 -5.80 -17.03
C LEU A 33 -28.35 -4.43 -16.40
N VAL A 34 -29.39 -4.33 -15.56
CA VAL A 34 -29.71 -3.09 -14.86
C VAL A 34 -28.60 -2.69 -13.90
N LEU A 35 -28.09 -3.63 -13.09
CA LEU A 35 -26.98 -3.35 -12.19
C LEU A 35 -25.72 -2.88 -12.95
N LEU A 36 -25.36 -3.57 -14.04
CA LEU A 36 -24.20 -3.25 -14.87
C LEU A 36 -24.25 -1.84 -15.46
N SER A 37 -25.44 -1.30 -15.72
CA SER A 37 -25.61 0.04 -16.32
C SER A 37 -25.05 1.18 -15.48
N PHE A 38 -24.90 0.97 -14.17
CA PHE A 38 -24.34 1.95 -13.23
C PHE A 38 -22.82 1.87 -13.06
N PHE A 39 -22.16 0.87 -13.63
CA PHE A 39 -20.71 0.71 -13.57
C PHE A 39 -20.01 1.49 -14.70
N SER A 40 -18.72 1.83 -14.49
CA SER A 40 -17.94 2.57 -15.49
C SER A 40 -18.09 1.99 -16.91
N PRO A 41 -18.57 2.78 -17.89
CA PRO A 41 -18.72 2.32 -19.27
C PRO A 41 -17.40 2.35 -20.04
N CYS A 42 -16.31 2.85 -19.46
CA CYS A 42 -15.01 2.93 -20.15
C CYS A 42 -14.07 1.77 -19.75
N GLU A 43 -14.43 1.00 -18.74
CA GLU A 43 -13.55 0.02 -18.10
C GLU A 43 -14.16 -1.38 -18.14
N LYS A 44 -13.29 -2.38 -18.19
CA LYS A 44 -13.74 -3.78 -18.19
C LYS A 44 -14.09 -4.20 -16.77
N ILE A 45 -15.33 -4.64 -16.58
CA ILE A 45 -15.90 -5.09 -15.33
C ILE A 45 -15.49 -6.54 -15.06
N PRO A 46 -14.70 -6.81 -14.01
CA PRO A 46 -14.31 -8.18 -13.68
C PRO A 46 -15.44 -8.92 -12.96
N LEU A 47 -15.62 -10.21 -13.26
CA LEU A 47 -16.63 -11.06 -12.60
C LEU A 47 -16.48 -11.06 -11.06
N GLY A 48 -15.24 -11.09 -10.59
CA GLY A 48 -14.90 -11.12 -9.16
C GLY A 48 -15.40 -9.91 -8.36
N LEU A 49 -15.65 -8.78 -9.02
CA LEU A 49 -16.21 -7.58 -8.38
C LEU A 49 -17.56 -7.89 -7.74
N PHE A 50 -18.44 -8.57 -8.48
CA PHE A 50 -19.80 -8.87 -8.03
C PHE A 50 -19.79 -9.87 -6.89
N LYS A 51 -19.04 -10.97 -7.05
CA LYS A 51 -18.94 -12.03 -6.06
C LYS A 51 -18.40 -11.52 -4.73
N ARG A 52 -17.34 -10.72 -4.75
CA ARG A 52 -16.79 -10.13 -3.50
C ARG A 52 -17.71 -9.09 -2.92
N GLY A 53 -18.36 -8.27 -3.76
CA GLY A 53 -19.30 -7.25 -3.32
C GLY A 53 -20.52 -7.81 -2.58
N SER A 54 -20.98 -9.01 -2.95
CA SER A 54 -22.17 -9.64 -2.39
C SER A 54 -21.93 -10.66 -1.29
N THR A 55 -20.75 -11.28 -1.21
CA THR A 55 -20.47 -12.30 -0.18
C THR A 55 -20.22 -11.69 1.22
N PRO A 56 -20.41 -12.48 2.30
CA PRO A 56 -20.01 -12.05 3.64
C PRO A 56 -18.52 -11.72 3.69
N ARG A 57 -18.18 -10.59 4.32
CA ARG A 57 -16.80 -10.09 4.40
C ARG A 57 -16.35 -9.86 5.83
N LYS A 58 -15.04 -9.90 6.08
CA LYS A 58 -14.48 -9.83 7.44
C LYS A 58 -14.41 -8.39 7.94
N ARG A 59 -14.82 -8.09 9.17
CA ARG A 59 -14.79 -6.74 9.77
C ARG A 59 -14.25 -6.75 11.18
N TRP A 60 -13.80 -5.57 11.63
CA TRP A 60 -13.36 -5.34 13.00
C TRP A 60 -14.54 -5.00 13.92
N THR A 61 -14.74 -5.81 14.96
CA THR A 61 -15.69 -5.49 16.04
C THR A 61 -15.16 -4.38 16.94
N ILE A 62 -15.99 -3.89 17.87
CA ILE A 62 -15.57 -2.89 18.86
C ILE A 62 -14.54 -3.45 19.86
N GLU A 63 -14.52 -4.76 20.06
CA GLU A 63 -13.55 -5.50 20.86
C GLU A 63 -12.23 -5.76 20.11
N GLY A 64 -12.15 -5.41 18.81
CA GLY A 64 -10.99 -5.69 17.97
C GLY A 64 -10.91 -7.14 17.50
N GLU A 65 -12.03 -7.88 17.54
CA GLU A 65 -12.17 -9.22 16.99
C GLU A 65 -12.57 -9.16 15.51
N VAL A 66 -12.46 -10.31 14.83
CA VAL A 66 -12.89 -10.46 13.43
C VAL A 66 -14.29 -11.06 13.39
N GLU A 67 -15.22 -10.39 12.72
CA GLU A 67 -16.56 -10.89 12.44
C GLU A 67 -16.82 -11.01 10.93
N LEU A 68 -17.76 -11.86 10.53
CA LEU A 68 -18.24 -11.94 9.14
C LEU A 68 -19.56 -11.15 9.01
N VAL A 69 -19.56 -10.13 8.14
CA VAL A 69 -20.69 -9.23 7.94
C VAL A 69 -21.31 -9.44 6.56
N ASP A 70 -22.58 -9.85 6.57
CA ASP A 70 -23.40 -10.04 5.38
C ASP A 70 -23.74 -8.71 4.69
N ALA A 71 -23.87 -8.72 3.36
CA ALA A 71 -24.16 -7.51 2.58
C ALA A 71 -25.57 -6.94 2.83
N THR A 72 -26.52 -7.75 3.31
CA THR A 72 -27.84 -7.27 3.75
C THR A 72 -27.75 -6.27 4.90
N LYS A 73 -26.72 -6.36 5.76
CA LYS A 73 -26.53 -5.45 6.90
C LYS A 73 -26.29 -4.00 6.48
N VAL A 74 -25.83 -3.80 5.23
CA VAL A 74 -25.60 -2.47 4.65
C VAL A 74 -26.56 -2.17 3.50
N GLY A 75 -27.65 -2.93 3.38
CA GLY A 75 -28.76 -2.64 2.47
C GLY A 75 -28.63 -3.21 1.07
N LEU A 76 -27.75 -4.19 0.83
CA LEU A 76 -27.77 -4.95 -0.43
C LEU A 76 -29.00 -5.88 -0.43
N ALA A 77 -29.78 -5.85 -1.50
CA ALA A 77 -31.00 -6.65 -1.64
C ALA A 77 -30.67 -8.16 -1.59
N SER A 78 -31.42 -8.92 -0.80
CA SER A 78 -31.20 -10.36 -0.62
C SER A 78 -31.26 -11.15 -1.93
N TRP A 79 -32.26 -10.88 -2.77
CA TRP A 79 -32.38 -11.53 -4.08
C TRP A 79 -31.23 -11.18 -5.04
N LEU A 80 -30.57 -10.02 -4.83
CA LEU A 80 -29.39 -9.66 -5.61
C LEU A 80 -28.17 -10.42 -5.12
N ILE A 81 -28.02 -10.59 -3.79
CA ILE A 81 -26.98 -11.43 -3.19
C ILE A 81 -27.07 -12.86 -3.74
N ASP A 82 -28.27 -13.44 -3.79
CA ASP A 82 -28.50 -14.81 -4.27
C ASP A 82 -28.05 -15.03 -5.72
N ILE A 83 -28.03 -13.96 -6.54
CA ILE A 83 -27.55 -14.01 -7.93
C ILE A 83 -26.05 -13.78 -7.99
N LEU A 84 -25.56 -12.73 -7.32
CA LEU A 84 -24.16 -12.28 -7.43
C LEU A 84 -23.16 -13.18 -6.69
N ALA A 85 -23.59 -13.83 -5.60
CA ALA A 85 -22.74 -14.71 -4.81
C ALA A 85 -22.64 -16.14 -5.39
N ASP A 86 -23.56 -16.54 -6.27
CA ASP A 86 -23.59 -17.86 -6.91
C ASP A 86 -22.84 -17.80 -8.25
N ASP A 87 -21.65 -18.42 -8.29
CA ASP A 87 -20.78 -18.45 -9.48
C ASP A 87 -21.49 -18.98 -10.73
N GLN A 88 -22.35 -19.98 -10.57
CA GLN A 88 -23.02 -20.62 -11.70
C GLN A 88 -24.13 -19.71 -12.24
N ARG A 89 -24.93 -19.10 -11.36
CA ARG A 89 -25.98 -18.16 -11.75
C ARG A 89 -25.40 -16.90 -12.39
N LEU A 90 -24.38 -16.31 -11.76
CA LEU A 90 -23.73 -15.11 -12.27
C LEU A 90 -23.10 -15.36 -13.65
N THR A 91 -22.34 -16.46 -13.81
CA THR A 91 -21.72 -16.82 -15.10
C THR A 91 -22.78 -17.08 -16.17
N ARG A 92 -23.89 -17.75 -15.83
CA ARG A 92 -25.00 -17.99 -16.76
C ARG A 92 -25.65 -16.67 -17.21
N ALA A 93 -25.92 -15.76 -16.28
CA ALA A 93 -26.49 -14.46 -16.58
C ALA A 93 -25.59 -13.64 -17.52
N PHE A 94 -24.27 -13.62 -17.29
CA PHE A 94 -23.32 -13.01 -18.21
C PHE A 94 -23.30 -13.67 -19.59
N CYS A 95 -23.33 -15.01 -19.66
CA CYS A 95 -23.39 -15.74 -20.93
C CYS A 95 -24.64 -15.39 -21.73
N GLU A 96 -25.80 -15.28 -21.09
CA GLU A 96 -27.05 -14.83 -21.73
C GLU A 96 -26.92 -13.39 -22.26
N LEU A 97 -26.37 -12.47 -21.47
CA LEU A 97 -26.15 -11.08 -21.91
C LEU A 97 -25.16 -10.98 -23.08
N CYS A 98 -24.17 -11.87 -23.15
CA CYS A 98 -23.26 -11.96 -24.30
C CYS A 98 -23.97 -12.47 -25.55
N GLN A 99 -24.84 -13.47 -25.42
CA GLN A 99 -25.65 -13.99 -26.55
C GLN A 99 -26.59 -12.92 -27.12
N LEU A 100 -27.12 -12.05 -26.24
CA LEU A 100 -27.96 -10.91 -26.60
C LEU A 100 -27.16 -9.69 -27.09
N ALA A 101 -25.83 -9.79 -27.20
CA ALA A 101 -24.93 -8.69 -27.56
C ALA A 101 -25.07 -7.43 -26.68
N ALA A 102 -25.60 -7.57 -25.46
CA ALA A 102 -25.68 -6.49 -24.49
C ALA A 102 -24.32 -6.22 -23.85
N VAL A 103 -23.53 -7.28 -23.67
CA VAL A 103 -22.22 -7.27 -23.01
C VAL A 103 -21.19 -7.96 -23.91
N LEU A 104 -19.97 -7.42 -23.95
CA LEU A 104 -18.81 -8.04 -24.58
C LEU A 104 -17.99 -8.79 -23.53
N ARG A 105 -17.60 -10.04 -23.82
CA ARG A 105 -16.74 -10.86 -22.95
C ARG A 105 -15.30 -10.88 -23.46
N TYR A 106 -14.35 -10.78 -22.53
CA TYR A 106 -12.93 -10.91 -22.79
C TYR A 106 -12.34 -12.23 -22.24
N PRO A 107 -11.14 -12.65 -22.70
CA PRO A 107 -10.51 -13.91 -22.27
C PRO A 107 -10.15 -13.97 -20.79
N ASP A 108 -9.98 -12.83 -20.13
CA ASP A 108 -9.60 -12.66 -18.73
C ASP A 108 -10.81 -12.64 -17.78
N GLU A 109 -11.97 -13.13 -18.22
CA GLU A 109 -13.23 -13.10 -17.47
C GLU A 109 -13.68 -11.70 -17.04
N THR A 110 -13.30 -10.71 -17.84
CA THR A 110 -13.82 -9.34 -17.75
C THR A 110 -14.85 -9.08 -18.83
N TYR A 111 -15.72 -8.10 -18.56
CA TYR A 111 -16.91 -7.82 -19.34
C TYR A 111 -17.05 -6.32 -19.60
N HIS A 112 -17.62 -5.95 -20.74
CA HIS A 112 -17.88 -4.54 -21.05
C HIS A 112 -19.32 -4.38 -21.50
N LEU A 113 -20.07 -3.53 -20.79
CA LEU A 113 -21.43 -3.16 -21.18
C LEU A 113 -21.37 -2.10 -22.30
N ASN A 114 -22.15 -2.29 -23.34
CA ASN A 114 -22.27 -1.28 -24.40
C ASN A 114 -22.83 0.04 -23.83
N GLU A 115 -22.17 1.17 -24.10
CA GLU A 115 -22.57 2.49 -23.61
C GLU A 115 -24.00 2.87 -24.03
N ASP A 116 -24.40 2.57 -25.27
CA ASP A 116 -25.77 2.78 -25.75
C ASP A 116 -26.79 1.94 -24.97
N MET A 117 -26.37 0.80 -24.44
CA MET A 117 -27.22 -0.06 -23.62
C MET A 117 -27.41 0.52 -22.23
N SER A 118 -26.35 1.02 -21.59
CA SER A 118 -26.45 1.73 -20.30
C SER A 118 -27.42 2.92 -20.41
N ALA A 119 -27.26 3.75 -21.43
CA ALA A 119 -28.14 4.90 -21.67
C ALA A 119 -29.60 4.53 -21.97
N ARG A 120 -29.86 3.35 -22.56
CA ARG A 120 -31.22 2.83 -22.76
C ARG A 120 -31.83 2.37 -21.43
N VAL A 121 -31.08 1.58 -20.67
CA VAL A 121 -31.52 1.08 -19.36
C VAL A 121 -31.89 2.23 -18.43
N HIS A 122 -31.04 3.26 -18.32
CA HIS A 122 -31.32 4.42 -17.48
C HIS A 122 -32.57 5.20 -17.91
N ARG A 123 -32.88 5.26 -19.21
CA ARG A 123 -34.10 5.91 -19.73
C ARG A 123 -35.36 5.08 -19.49
N SER A 124 -35.22 3.75 -19.47
CA SER A 124 -36.34 2.83 -19.26
C SER A 124 -36.63 2.54 -17.79
N LEU A 125 -35.70 2.87 -16.87
CA LEU A 125 -35.95 2.78 -15.44
C LEU A 125 -36.90 3.87 -14.97
N ALA A 126 -37.80 3.52 -14.05
CA ALA A 126 -38.61 4.50 -13.35
C ALA A 126 -37.69 5.48 -12.59
N PRO A 127 -37.97 6.79 -12.60
CA PRO A 127 -37.14 7.78 -11.90
C PRO A 127 -36.90 7.44 -10.43
N ASP A 128 -37.93 6.91 -9.76
CA ASP A 128 -37.87 6.52 -8.35
C ASP A 128 -36.98 5.28 -8.11
N ALA A 129 -36.71 4.47 -9.15
CA ALA A 129 -35.84 3.30 -9.08
C ALA A 129 -34.36 3.61 -9.27
N LEU A 130 -34.02 4.75 -9.87
CA LEU A 130 -32.63 5.15 -10.09
C LEU A 130 -31.83 5.23 -8.77
N PRO A 131 -32.30 5.90 -7.69
CA PRO A 131 -31.55 5.96 -6.44
C PRO A 131 -31.29 4.59 -5.82
N PHE A 132 -32.28 3.70 -5.86
CA PHE A 132 -32.16 2.33 -5.36
C PHE A 132 -31.04 1.58 -6.09
N TRP A 133 -31.08 1.53 -7.43
CA TRP A 133 -30.09 0.80 -8.21
C TRP A 133 -28.69 1.40 -8.13
N ARG A 134 -28.60 2.73 -8.05
CA ARG A 134 -27.33 3.42 -7.82
C ARG A 134 -26.72 3.05 -6.47
N GLN A 135 -27.55 2.97 -5.41
CA GLN A 135 -27.12 2.49 -4.10
C GLN A 135 -26.68 1.01 -4.14
N GLN A 136 -27.42 0.14 -4.83
CA GLN A 136 -27.01 -1.27 -4.96
C GLN A 136 -25.66 -1.41 -5.67
N ALA A 137 -25.44 -0.67 -6.77
CA ALA A 137 -24.17 -0.63 -7.48
C ALA A 137 -23.04 -0.10 -6.58
N LEU A 138 -23.30 0.95 -5.80
CA LEU A 138 -22.32 1.51 -4.87
C LEU A 138 -21.91 0.46 -3.83
N ILE A 139 -22.89 -0.21 -3.22
CA ILE A 139 -22.67 -1.26 -2.24
C ILE A 139 -21.83 -2.39 -2.84
N VAL A 140 -22.18 -2.91 -4.01
CA VAL A 140 -21.39 -3.97 -4.66
C VAL A 140 -19.95 -3.50 -4.93
N ALA A 141 -19.78 -2.30 -5.49
CA ALA A 141 -18.47 -1.77 -5.88
C ALA A 141 -17.54 -1.55 -4.69
N TYR A 142 -17.98 -0.85 -3.64
CA TYR A 142 -17.11 -0.66 -2.48
C TYR A 142 -16.95 -1.96 -1.70
N ARG A 143 -17.98 -2.83 -1.66
CA ARG A 143 -17.89 -4.03 -0.85
C ARG A 143 -16.83 -5.01 -1.32
N ALA A 144 -16.52 -4.97 -2.62
CA ALA A 144 -15.51 -5.80 -3.25
C ALA A 144 -14.07 -5.51 -2.80
N ILE A 145 -13.83 -4.34 -2.16
CA ILE A 145 -12.51 -3.96 -1.67
C ILE A 145 -12.17 -4.75 -0.39
N PRO A 146 -11.05 -5.51 -0.37
CA PRO A 146 -10.63 -6.26 0.80
C PRO A 146 -10.10 -5.33 1.88
N TRP A 147 -10.14 -5.79 3.12
CA TRP A 147 -9.62 -5.07 4.28
C TRP A 147 -8.23 -5.54 4.66
N LYS A 148 -7.34 -4.60 4.96
CA LYS A 148 -5.96 -4.92 5.34
C LYS A 148 -5.98 -5.81 6.60
N TYR A 149 -5.06 -6.76 6.65
CA TYR A 149 -4.85 -7.70 7.75
C TYR A 149 -5.88 -8.80 7.97
N ILE A 150 -7.06 -8.76 7.35
CA ILE A 150 -8.07 -9.82 7.55
C ILE A 150 -8.47 -10.51 6.24
N GLU A 151 -8.24 -9.83 5.11
CA GLU A 151 -8.47 -10.37 3.77
C GLU A 151 -7.20 -10.28 2.92
N PHE A 152 -7.01 -11.26 2.04
CA PHE A 152 -5.87 -11.27 1.12
C PHE A 152 -6.05 -10.22 0.00
N PRO A 153 -4.97 -9.49 -0.36
CA PRO A 153 -4.99 -8.54 -1.47
C PRO A 153 -4.80 -9.28 -2.81
N GLU A 154 -5.89 -9.59 -3.49
CA GLU A 154 -5.83 -10.17 -4.84
C GLU A 154 -5.40 -9.11 -5.89
N PRO A 155 -4.61 -9.45 -6.92
CA PRO A 155 -4.18 -8.48 -7.94
C PRO A 155 -5.34 -7.82 -8.70
N VAL A 156 -6.43 -8.57 -8.89
CA VAL A 156 -7.65 -8.12 -9.60
C VAL A 156 -8.32 -6.93 -8.89
N ILE A 157 -8.04 -6.67 -7.62
CA ILE A 157 -8.69 -5.58 -6.88
C ILE A 157 -8.43 -4.21 -7.52
N LYS A 158 -7.27 -4.02 -8.19
CA LYS A 158 -6.98 -2.75 -8.87
C LYS A 158 -7.96 -2.44 -10.00
N SER A 159 -8.50 -3.44 -10.69
CA SER A 159 -9.52 -3.22 -11.72
C SER A 159 -10.90 -2.93 -11.14
N PHE A 160 -11.10 -3.02 -9.83
CA PHE A 160 -12.35 -2.61 -9.18
C PHE A 160 -12.40 -1.11 -8.91
N LEU A 161 -11.24 -0.46 -8.77
CA LEU A 161 -11.14 0.95 -8.37
C LEU A 161 -11.80 1.91 -9.39
N PRO A 162 -11.65 1.74 -10.72
CA PRO A 162 -12.32 2.62 -11.67
C PRO A 162 -13.85 2.53 -11.57
N HIS A 163 -14.38 1.36 -11.25
CA HIS A 163 -15.82 1.17 -11.03
C HIS A 163 -16.29 1.81 -9.73
N LEU A 164 -15.53 1.65 -8.65
CA LEU A 164 -15.81 2.33 -7.39
C LEU A 164 -15.74 3.85 -7.57
N HIS A 165 -14.75 4.36 -8.31
CA HIS A 165 -14.64 5.78 -8.65
C HIS A 165 -15.90 6.28 -9.33
N HIS A 166 -16.28 5.62 -10.43
CA HIS A 166 -17.42 6.01 -11.24
C HIS A 166 -18.73 6.02 -10.44
N VAL A 167 -18.98 4.97 -9.66
CA VAL A 167 -20.24 4.87 -8.90
C VAL A 167 -20.27 5.85 -7.72
N ALA A 168 -19.15 6.04 -7.01
CA ALA A 168 -19.06 7.02 -5.93
C ALA A 168 -19.23 8.45 -6.45
N GLU A 169 -18.60 8.77 -7.58
CA GLU A 169 -18.77 10.06 -8.26
C GLU A 169 -20.21 10.25 -8.76
N ALA A 170 -20.89 9.20 -9.24
CA ALA A 170 -22.31 9.33 -9.59
C ALA A 170 -23.24 9.52 -8.37
N PHE A 171 -22.77 9.20 -7.16
CA PHE A 171 -23.56 9.23 -5.92
C PHE A 171 -23.22 10.39 -4.98
N HIS A 172 -22.18 11.19 -5.25
CA HIS A 172 -21.60 12.12 -4.27
C HIS A 172 -22.59 13.10 -3.63
N ASP A 173 -23.56 13.59 -4.39
CA ASP A 173 -24.58 14.53 -3.90
C ASP A 173 -25.61 13.89 -2.94
N TYR A 174 -25.67 12.56 -2.89
CA TYR A 174 -26.71 11.81 -2.20
C TYR A 174 -26.18 11.04 -0.99
N PHE A 175 -24.91 11.22 -0.59
CA PHE A 175 -24.36 10.47 0.55
C PHE A 175 -25.14 10.67 1.85
N ASP A 176 -25.71 11.86 2.09
CA ASP A 176 -26.54 12.14 3.26
C ASP A 176 -27.86 11.35 3.29
N GLU A 177 -28.30 10.81 2.15
CA GLU A 177 -29.49 9.98 2.05
C GLU A 177 -29.21 8.49 2.37
N LEU A 178 -27.94 8.09 2.44
CA LEU A 178 -27.57 6.72 2.79
C LEU A 178 -27.90 6.41 4.25
N PRO A 179 -28.40 5.20 4.55
CA PRO A 179 -28.47 4.71 5.92
C PRO A 179 -27.11 4.80 6.61
N THR A 180 -27.09 5.17 7.89
CA THR A 180 -25.84 5.36 8.66
C THR A 180 -24.89 4.16 8.54
N ALA A 181 -25.41 2.94 8.64
CA ALA A 181 -24.59 1.73 8.52
C ALA A 181 -23.91 1.60 7.14
N THR A 182 -24.64 1.85 6.06
CA THR A 182 -24.13 1.84 4.69
C THR A 182 -23.08 2.93 4.49
N ARG A 183 -23.36 4.14 4.99
CA ARG A 183 -22.45 5.29 4.87
C ARG A 183 -21.15 5.07 5.63
N THR A 184 -21.22 4.58 6.87
CA THR A 184 -20.05 4.24 7.68
C THR A 184 -19.20 3.16 7.00
N ASP A 185 -19.82 2.07 6.51
CA ASP A 185 -19.11 0.98 5.85
C ASP A 185 -18.46 1.43 4.53
N PHE A 186 -19.14 2.29 3.76
CA PHE A 186 -18.59 2.92 2.55
C PHE A 186 -17.35 3.78 2.87
N MET A 187 -17.43 4.67 3.87
CA MET A 187 -16.31 5.53 4.28
C MET A 187 -15.11 4.72 4.76
N LEU A 188 -15.32 3.76 5.65
CA LEU A 188 -14.22 2.88 6.13
C LEU A 188 -13.59 2.12 4.97
N THR A 189 -14.40 1.71 4.00
CA THR A 189 -13.88 1.01 2.82
C THR A 189 -13.08 1.93 1.89
N LEU A 190 -13.46 3.21 1.73
CA LEU A 190 -12.64 4.19 1.01
C LEU A 190 -11.30 4.45 1.71
N ILE A 191 -11.32 4.52 3.03
CA ILE A 191 -10.11 4.66 3.86
C ILE A 191 -9.19 3.43 3.66
N GLU A 192 -9.75 2.22 3.68
CA GLU A 192 -8.98 1.00 3.38
C GLU A 192 -8.46 0.98 1.93
N ALA A 193 -9.26 1.48 0.98
CA ALA A 193 -8.86 1.55 -0.43
C ALA A 193 -7.77 2.58 -0.70
N PHE A 194 -7.48 3.50 0.23
CA PHE A 194 -6.40 4.49 0.10
C PHE A 194 -5.02 3.84 -0.14
N ARG A 195 -4.83 2.61 0.34
CA ARG A 195 -3.55 1.87 0.18
C ARG A 195 -3.20 1.52 -1.26
N PHE A 196 -4.15 1.56 -2.19
CA PHE A 196 -3.87 1.24 -3.59
C PHE A 196 -2.99 2.32 -4.25
N PRO A 197 -2.14 1.93 -5.23
CA PRO A 197 -1.25 2.86 -5.91
C PRO A 197 -2.04 3.90 -6.73
N ASP A 198 -1.36 4.99 -7.10
CA ASP A 198 -1.88 6.24 -7.69
C ASP A 198 -2.19 7.35 -6.65
N MET A 199 -1.71 8.56 -6.93
CA MET A 199 -1.98 9.75 -6.10
C MET A 199 -3.36 10.34 -6.40
N ALA A 200 -3.83 10.31 -7.66
CA ALA A 200 -5.15 10.81 -7.99
C ALA A 200 -6.23 9.99 -7.27
N TRP A 201 -6.10 8.65 -7.28
CA TRP A 201 -6.93 7.77 -6.45
C TRP A 201 -6.91 8.11 -4.95
N LYS A 202 -5.73 8.39 -4.38
CA LYS A 202 -5.59 8.72 -2.95
C LYS A 202 -6.35 10.00 -2.58
N TYR A 203 -6.22 11.06 -3.38
CA TYR A 203 -6.97 12.30 -3.20
C TYR A 203 -8.48 12.07 -3.36
N PHE A 204 -8.87 11.29 -4.36
CA PHE A 204 -10.27 10.94 -4.58
C PHE A 204 -10.86 10.18 -3.37
N ALA A 205 -10.22 9.09 -2.93
CA ALA A 205 -10.73 8.23 -1.88
C ALA A 205 -10.92 8.98 -0.55
N ILE A 206 -9.93 9.80 -0.15
CA ILE A 206 -10.06 10.60 1.08
C ILE A 206 -11.13 11.69 0.92
N GLY A 207 -11.18 12.38 -0.23
CA GLY A 207 -12.17 13.42 -0.49
C GLY A 207 -13.59 12.89 -0.45
N GLN A 208 -13.84 11.74 -1.06
CA GLN A 208 -15.15 11.07 -1.00
C GLN A 208 -15.50 10.60 0.41
N ALA A 209 -14.52 10.10 1.19
CA ALA A 209 -14.75 9.72 2.58
C ALA A 209 -15.13 10.93 3.44
N GLU A 210 -14.52 12.10 3.22
CA GLU A 210 -14.86 13.34 3.91
C GLU A 210 -16.25 13.88 3.53
N LEU A 211 -16.58 13.85 2.24
CA LEU A 211 -17.93 14.24 1.77
C LEU A 211 -18.99 13.32 2.39
N ALA A 212 -18.75 12.01 2.41
CA ALA A 212 -19.65 11.05 3.03
C ALA A 212 -19.71 11.20 4.57
N ALA A 213 -18.63 11.64 5.22
CA ALA A 213 -18.64 11.95 6.65
C ALA A 213 -19.66 13.05 6.96
N GLY A 214 -19.68 14.11 6.16
CA GLY A 214 -20.66 15.20 6.26
C GLY A 214 -20.84 15.69 7.70
N ARG A 215 -22.05 15.50 8.24
CA ARG A 215 -22.42 15.88 9.62
C ARG A 215 -22.36 14.74 10.64
N LEU A 216 -21.85 13.56 10.26
CA LEU A 216 -21.68 12.44 11.19
C LEU A 216 -20.69 12.81 12.28
N LYS A 217 -21.13 12.66 13.53
CA LYS A 217 -20.28 12.79 14.71
C LYS A 217 -19.84 11.40 15.16
N ASP A 218 -18.92 10.81 14.42
CA ASP A 218 -18.32 9.51 14.75
C ASP A 218 -16.82 9.69 15.02
N THR A 219 -16.40 9.43 16.26
CA THR A 219 -15.01 9.57 16.68
C THR A 219 -14.08 8.61 15.95
N HIS A 220 -14.50 7.36 15.73
CA HIS A 220 -13.71 6.35 15.04
C HIS A 220 -13.47 6.76 13.58
N LEU A 221 -14.51 7.18 12.85
CA LEU A 221 -14.36 7.64 11.47
C LEU A 221 -13.43 8.86 11.35
N ARG A 222 -13.57 9.83 12.25
CA ARG A 222 -12.71 11.03 12.28
C ARG A 222 -11.24 10.68 12.54
N LEU A 223 -10.98 9.69 13.41
CA LEU A 223 -9.63 9.14 13.62
C LEU A 223 -9.06 8.55 12.34
N CYS A 224 -9.80 7.65 11.69
CA CYS A 224 -9.35 6.99 10.46
C CYS A 224 -9.11 8.00 9.30
N ILE A 225 -9.95 9.04 9.17
CA ILE A 225 -9.75 10.11 8.17
C ILE A 225 -8.47 10.89 8.45
N GLY A 226 -8.27 11.37 9.69
CA GLY A 226 -7.08 12.18 10.02
C GLY A 226 -5.77 11.39 9.90
N GLN A 227 -5.78 10.10 10.24
CA GLN A 227 -4.65 9.20 10.00
C GLN A 227 -4.32 9.06 8.52
N THR A 228 -5.34 8.90 7.66
CA THR A 228 -5.15 8.77 6.21
C THR A 228 -4.65 10.08 5.59
N LYS A 229 -5.17 11.23 6.03
CA LYS A 229 -4.64 12.55 5.66
C LYS A 229 -3.19 12.71 6.05
N ALA A 230 -2.80 12.20 7.21
CA ALA A 230 -1.40 12.23 7.62
C ALA A 230 -0.48 11.47 6.65
N VAL A 231 -0.93 10.32 6.17
CA VAL A 231 -0.21 9.56 5.14
C VAL A 231 -0.15 10.35 3.83
N LEU A 232 -1.26 10.96 3.40
CA LEU A 232 -1.32 11.76 2.18
C LEU A 232 -0.40 12.99 2.23
N GLY A 233 -0.37 13.70 3.35
CA GLY A 233 0.56 14.81 3.60
C GLY A 233 2.01 14.35 3.45
N ARG A 234 2.41 13.24 4.07
CA ARG A 234 3.76 12.68 3.86
C ARG A 234 4.06 12.33 2.41
N LEU A 235 3.13 11.69 1.71
CA LEU A 235 3.33 11.26 0.31
C LEU A 235 3.42 12.43 -0.66
N SER A 236 2.70 13.52 -0.39
CA SER A 236 2.74 14.76 -1.18
C SER A 236 3.89 15.69 -0.80
N GLY A 237 4.59 15.42 0.31
CA GLY A 237 5.63 16.29 0.86
C GLY A 237 5.11 17.43 1.75
N ASN A 238 3.80 17.50 1.98
CA ASN A 238 3.17 18.46 2.89
C ASN A 238 3.20 17.97 4.35
N MET A 239 4.33 18.18 5.02
CA MET A 239 4.54 17.72 6.40
C MET A 239 3.70 18.48 7.45
N ASP A 240 3.30 19.71 7.14
CA ASP A 240 2.42 20.51 8.00
C ASP A 240 1.05 19.85 8.09
N GLU A 241 0.43 19.58 6.93
CA GLU A 241 -0.83 18.82 6.86
C GLU A 241 -0.69 17.43 7.48
N ALA A 242 0.46 16.77 7.29
CA ALA A 242 0.71 15.46 7.87
C ALA A 242 0.67 15.47 9.40
N THR A 243 1.04 16.59 10.01
CA THR A 243 1.13 16.76 11.46
C THR A 243 -0.18 17.30 12.03
N GLU A 244 -0.75 18.34 11.42
CA GLU A 244 -2.00 18.98 11.82
C GLU A 244 -3.17 17.99 11.80
N SER A 245 -3.24 17.11 10.79
CA SER A 245 -4.29 16.09 10.67
C SER A 245 -4.34 15.10 11.85
N LEU A 246 -3.29 15.07 12.68
CA LEU A 246 -3.20 14.18 13.84
C LEU A 246 -3.39 14.93 15.18
N GLN A 247 -3.52 16.27 15.21
CA GLN A 247 -3.48 17.05 16.47
C GLN A 247 -4.74 16.89 17.34
N ASP A 248 -5.91 16.65 16.74
CA ASP A 248 -7.22 16.57 17.42
C ASP A 248 -7.51 15.23 18.10
N PHE A 249 -6.57 14.29 18.10
CA PHE A 249 -6.76 12.98 18.72
C PHE A 249 -6.55 13.07 20.22
N GLY A 250 -7.64 13.26 20.93
CA GLY A 250 -7.70 13.23 22.38
C GLY A 250 -7.18 11.90 22.91
N ILE A 251 -5.92 11.89 23.32
CA ILE A 251 -5.28 10.79 24.07
C ILE A 251 -6.06 10.49 25.38
N ASN A 252 -6.94 11.40 25.81
CA ASN A 252 -7.74 11.33 27.03
C ASN A 252 -9.25 11.12 26.78
N ASP A 253 -9.68 10.59 25.63
CA ASP A 253 -11.11 10.24 25.44
C ASP A 253 -11.51 9.07 26.36
N PRO A 254 -12.48 9.24 27.28
CA PRO A 254 -12.97 8.16 28.13
C PRO A 254 -13.47 6.94 27.34
N ALA A 255 -13.91 7.13 26.09
CA ALA A 255 -14.35 6.03 25.22
C ALA A 255 -13.19 5.13 24.78
N ALA A 256 -11.97 5.64 24.67
CA ALA A 256 -10.78 4.85 24.33
C ALA A 256 -10.39 3.89 25.46
N ALA A 257 -10.77 4.18 26.70
CA ALA A 257 -10.48 3.33 27.86
C ALA A 257 -11.35 2.06 27.91
N VAL A 258 -12.43 1.98 27.13
CA VAL A 258 -13.39 0.85 27.16
C VAL A 258 -13.52 0.17 25.79
N ASN A 259 -13.28 0.89 24.68
CA ASN A 259 -13.42 0.38 23.32
C ASN A 259 -12.05 0.06 22.71
N LYS A 260 -11.73 -1.24 22.60
CA LYS A 260 -10.46 -1.72 22.04
C LYS A 260 -10.22 -1.21 20.62
N ARG A 261 -11.26 -1.14 19.77
CA ARG A 261 -11.13 -0.57 18.41
C ARG A 261 -10.70 0.89 18.43
N ILE A 262 -11.31 1.73 19.28
CA ILE A 262 -10.91 3.14 19.40
C ILE A 262 -9.50 3.28 19.97
N SER A 263 -9.14 2.47 20.98
CA SER A 263 -7.75 2.43 21.50
C SER A 263 -6.74 2.06 20.41
N CYS A 264 -7.08 1.10 19.55
CA CYS A 264 -6.27 0.75 18.39
C CYS A 264 -6.15 1.91 17.40
N GLU A 265 -7.21 2.65 17.11
CA GLU A 265 -7.11 3.85 16.26
C GLU A 265 -6.18 4.92 16.84
N VAL A 266 -6.15 5.08 18.16
CA VAL A 266 -5.16 5.95 18.82
C VAL A 266 -3.75 5.39 18.60
N GLY A 267 -3.55 4.07 18.70
CA GLY A 267 -2.29 3.40 18.36
C GLY A 267 -1.87 3.60 16.91
N VAL A 268 -2.79 3.54 15.95
CA VAL A 268 -2.50 3.86 14.53
C VAL A 268 -2.08 5.32 14.39
N ALA A 269 -2.74 6.26 15.05
CA ALA A 269 -2.34 7.66 15.04
C ALA A 269 -0.93 7.88 15.61
N ILE A 270 -0.57 7.16 16.69
CA ILE A 270 0.79 7.16 17.25
C ILE A 270 1.80 6.64 16.23
N ILE A 271 1.49 5.54 15.53
CA ILE A 271 2.33 5.03 14.44
C ILE A 271 2.51 6.09 13.34
N GLN A 272 1.44 6.81 12.96
CA GLN A 272 1.56 7.87 11.94
C GLN A 272 2.44 9.04 12.42
N ARG A 273 2.30 9.48 13.68
CA ARG A 273 3.18 10.51 14.27
C ARG A 273 4.64 10.06 14.32
N SER A 274 4.88 8.79 14.67
CA SER A 274 6.22 8.21 14.65
C SER A 274 6.80 8.21 13.23
N LEU A 275 6.02 7.85 12.22
CA LEU A 275 6.46 7.88 10.83
C LEU A 275 6.75 9.30 10.34
N ASN A 276 5.97 10.30 10.76
CA ASN A 276 6.28 11.71 10.50
C ASN A 276 7.62 12.11 11.13
N SER A 277 7.89 11.67 12.36
CA SER A 277 9.13 11.95 13.08
C SER A 277 10.34 11.30 12.38
N ILE A 278 10.20 10.05 11.92
CA ILE A 278 11.23 9.36 11.11
C ILE A 278 11.52 10.13 9.81
N GLN A 279 10.49 10.64 9.15
CA GLN A 279 10.63 11.39 7.89
C GLN A 279 11.48 12.66 8.04
N VAL A 280 11.47 13.30 9.22
CA VAL A 280 12.28 14.47 9.56
C VAL A 280 13.53 14.13 10.37
N ALA A 281 13.94 12.85 10.38
CA ALA A 281 15.10 12.34 11.12
C ALA A 281 15.03 12.48 12.66
N ASP A 282 13.86 12.77 13.24
CA ASP A 282 13.65 12.77 14.70
C ASP A 282 13.36 11.35 15.21
N LEU A 283 14.42 10.55 15.27
CA LEU A 283 14.36 9.15 15.71
C LEU A 283 14.04 9.02 17.21
N SER A 284 14.38 10.02 18.02
CA SER A 284 14.14 10.01 19.46
C SER A 284 12.65 10.17 19.77
N THR A 285 11.99 11.14 19.13
CA THR A 285 10.54 11.30 19.26
C THR A 285 9.79 10.11 18.67
N ALA A 286 10.23 9.59 17.53
CA ALA A 286 9.65 8.39 16.93
C ALA A 286 9.66 7.20 17.89
N GLN A 287 10.81 6.92 18.50
CA GLN A 287 10.96 5.85 19.48
C GLN A 287 10.03 6.03 20.68
N LYS A 288 10.05 7.22 21.30
CA LYS A 288 9.25 7.50 22.49
C LYS A 288 7.76 7.29 22.23
N LEU A 289 7.26 7.82 21.11
CA LEU A 289 5.86 7.66 20.71
C LEU A 289 5.45 6.18 20.62
N LEU A 290 6.29 5.34 19.98
CA LEU A 290 6.00 3.91 19.84
C LEU A 290 6.06 3.16 21.17
N GLU A 291 6.99 3.51 22.05
CA GLU A 291 7.12 2.92 23.39
C GLU A 291 5.92 3.24 24.30
N ASP A 292 5.33 4.43 24.15
CA ASP A 292 4.22 4.92 24.98
C ASP A 292 2.90 4.15 24.77
N TRP A 293 2.68 3.50 23.62
CA TRP A 293 1.45 2.72 23.36
C TRP A 293 1.60 1.26 23.77
N ASN A 294 0.59 0.70 24.44
CA ASN A 294 0.51 -0.72 24.79
C ASN A 294 -0.93 -1.24 24.62
N PRO A 295 -1.13 -2.55 24.37
CA PRO A 295 -2.45 -3.18 24.35
C PRO A 295 -3.24 -2.97 25.63
N LEU A 296 -4.57 -3.01 25.54
CA LEU A 296 -5.47 -2.97 26.68
C LEU A 296 -5.60 -4.35 27.33
N GLY A 297 -5.01 -4.47 28.53
CA GLY A 297 -5.05 -5.69 29.33
C GLY A 297 -3.91 -6.66 29.01
N ASP A 298 -3.96 -7.83 29.64
CA ASP A 298 -2.89 -8.83 29.55
C ASP A 298 -2.94 -9.67 28.25
N GLU A 299 -4.15 -9.84 27.68
CA GLU A 299 -4.36 -10.57 26.42
C GLU A 299 -4.78 -9.59 25.30
N PRO A 300 -3.93 -9.36 24.29
CA PRO A 300 -4.24 -8.49 23.16
C PRO A 300 -5.30 -9.12 22.26
N SER A 301 -6.25 -8.32 21.75
CA SER A 301 -7.14 -8.76 20.68
C SER A 301 -6.39 -8.85 19.34
N PRO A 302 -6.94 -9.53 18.31
CA PRO A 302 -6.27 -9.63 17.00
C PRO A 302 -5.93 -8.26 16.38
N LEU A 303 -6.76 -7.23 16.60
CA LEU A 303 -6.44 -5.87 16.15
C LEU A 303 -5.24 -5.26 16.92
N GLU A 304 -5.14 -5.51 18.22
CA GLU A 304 -4.00 -5.07 19.05
C GLU A 304 -2.72 -5.85 18.72
N GLU A 305 -2.82 -7.11 18.29
CA GLU A 305 -1.70 -7.90 17.77
C GLU A 305 -1.11 -7.28 16.50
N ILE A 306 -1.95 -6.79 15.58
CA ILE A 306 -1.48 -6.06 14.38
C ILE A 306 -0.68 -4.83 14.78
N LEU A 307 -1.19 -4.04 15.73
CA LEU A 307 -0.49 -2.84 16.18
C LEU A 307 0.80 -3.16 16.90
N SER A 308 0.82 -4.22 17.70
CA SER A 308 2.03 -4.73 18.33
C SER A 308 3.05 -5.15 17.27
N PHE A 309 2.64 -5.91 16.24
CA PHE A 309 3.49 -6.27 15.11
C PHE A 309 4.11 -5.04 14.44
N ARG A 310 3.28 -4.03 14.12
CA ARG A 310 3.75 -2.78 13.49
C ARG A 310 4.66 -1.95 14.40
N LYS A 311 4.35 -1.88 15.70
CA LYS A 311 5.17 -1.22 16.72
C LYS A 311 6.57 -1.84 16.74
N HIS A 312 6.67 -3.16 16.86
CA HIS A 312 7.97 -3.85 16.89
C HIS A 312 8.74 -3.68 15.58
N SER A 313 8.06 -3.78 14.44
CA SER A 313 8.68 -3.56 13.12
C SER A 313 9.29 -2.15 12.99
N LEU A 314 8.53 -1.12 13.39
CA LEU A 314 8.98 0.27 13.30
C LEU A 314 10.04 0.61 14.36
N LEU A 315 9.90 0.13 15.59
CA LEU A 315 10.92 0.29 16.63
C LEU A 315 12.23 -0.37 16.20
N GLY A 316 12.16 -1.57 15.63
CA GLY A 316 13.32 -2.25 15.05
C GLY A 316 14.03 -1.38 14.02
N ARG A 317 13.28 -0.87 13.03
CA ARG A 317 13.81 0.08 12.05
C ARG A 317 14.45 1.31 12.71
N VAL A 318 13.78 1.95 13.66
CA VAL A 318 14.30 3.13 14.37
C VAL A 318 15.61 2.80 15.10
N LYS A 319 15.68 1.65 15.80
CA LYS A 319 16.91 1.19 16.47
C LYS A 319 18.04 0.97 15.47
N ARG A 320 17.78 0.37 14.31
CA ARG A 320 18.77 0.22 13.23
C ARG A 320 19.31 1.57 12.79
N LEU A 321 18.40 2.51 12.50
CA LEU A 321 18.75 3.87 12.07
C LEU A 321 19.58 4.64 13.12
N GLN A 322 19.38 4.35 14.40
CA GLN A 322 20.17 4.89 15.53
C GLN A 322 21.52 4.16 15.74
N GLY A 323 21.76 3.02 15.10
CA GLY A 323 22.97 2.20 15.28
C GLY A 323 22.87 1.13 16.38
N ASN A 324 21.69 0.93 16.96
CA ASN A 324 21.41 -0.08 17.97
C ASN A 324 21.01 -1.42 17.31
N PHE A 325 21.96 -2.06 16.61
CA PHE A 325 21.67 -3.18 15.71
C PHE A 325 21.17 -4.45 16.42
N ASP A 326 21.73 -4.82 17.57
CA ASP A 326 21.27 -5.99 18.34
C ASP A 326 19.81 -5.84 18.80
N GLU A 327 19.44 -4.65 19.29
CA GLU A 327 18.08 -4.37 19.73
C GLU A 327 17.12 -4.28 18.54
N SER A 328 17.60 -3.72 17.42
CA SER A 328 16.87 -3.77 16.15
C SER A 328 16.52 -5.19 15.76
N LEU A 329 17.50 -6.09 15.72
CA LEU A 329 17.30 -7.48 15.30
C LEU A 329 16.24 -8.17 16.17
N LYS A 330 16.36 -8.08 17.50
CA LYS A 330 15.38 -8.67 18.43
C LYS A 330 13.96 -8.20 18.18
N LEU A 331 13.76 -6.88 18.01
CA LEU A 331 12.44 -6.31 17.78
C LEU A 331 11.85 -6.76 16.43
N LEU A 332 12.69 -6.83 15.39
CA LEU A 332 12.26 -7.29 14.07
C LEU A 332 11.96 -8.81 14.07
N GLU A 333 12.72 -9.61 14.80
CA GLU A 333 12.46 -11.04 15.01
C GLU A 333 11.12 -11.27 15.72
N ILE A 334 10.80 -10.50 16.76
CA ILE A 334 9.49 -10.56 17.43
C ILE A 334 8.36 -10.29 16.42
N ALA A 335 8.50 -9.26 15.58
CA ALA A 335 7.50 -8.98 14.54
C ALA A 335 7.41 -10.12 13.53
N TYR A 336 8.55 -10.66 13.10
CA TYR A 336 8.59 -11.78 12.17
C TYR A 336 7.91 -13.03 12.75
N GLU A 337 8.22 -13.40 13.98
CA GLU A 337 7.57 -14.52 14.67
C GLU A 337 6.05 -14.37 14.73
N VAL A 338 5.54 -13.17 15.05
CA VAL A 338 4.10 -12.89 15.02
C VAL A 338 3.51 -13.14 13.64
N SER A 339 4.21 -12.73 12.57
CA SER A 339 3.74 -12.95 11.19
C SER A 339 3.73 -14.42 10.75
N GLN A 340 4.53 -15.28 11.40
CA GLN A 340 4.60 -16.70 11.09
C GLN A 340 3.59 -17.54 11.89
N LYS A 341 2.99 -17.00 12.95
CA LYS A 341 2.00 -17.73 13.75
C LYS A 341 0.74 -18.02 12.93
N PRO A 342 0.22 -19.26 12.93
CA PRO A 342 -1.07 -19.56 12.34
C PRO A 342 -2.15 -18.70 12.99
N SER A 343 -2.70 -17.75 12.24
CA SER A 343 -3.73 -16.84 12.72
C SER A 343 -4.68 -16.49 11.58
N GLN A 344 -5.79 -15.83 11.91
CA GLN A 344 -6.71 -15.27 10.92
C GLN A 344 -6.21 -13.97 10.29
N LEU A 345 -5.02 -13.49 10.71
CA LEU A 345 -4.41 -12.24 10.29
C LEU A 345 -3.52 -12.43 9.05
N VAL A 346 -3.39 -11.38 8.24
CA VAL A 346 -2.67 -11.39 6.96
C VAL A 346 -1.65 -10.25 6.92
N PHE A 347 -0.37 -10.55 7.08
CA PHE A 347 0.72 -9.55 7.12
C PHE A 347 1.43 -9.33 5.78
N ASP A 348 0.90 -9.88 4.69
CA ASP A 348 1.55 -9.92 3.37
C ASP A 348 2.04 -8.59 2.84
N GLU A 349 1.32 -7.50 3.08
CA GLU A 349 1.71 -6.16 2.62
C GLU A 349 2.90 -5.59 3.38
N ASP A 350 3.10 -5.97 4.65
CA ASP A 350 4.17 -5.44 5.50
C ASP A 350 5.41 -6.36 5.51
N LEU A 351 5.25 -7.65 5.17
CA LEU A 351 6.33 -8.65 5.15
C LEU A 351 7.51 -8.25 4.24
N ARG A 352 7.27 -7.54 3.15
CA ARG A 352 8.33 -7.03 2.26
C ARG A 352 9.29 -6.15 3.04
N ASP A 353 8.75 -5.15 3.73
CA ASP A 353 9.52 -4.13 4.42
C ASP A 353 10.19 -4.71 5.66
N LEU A 354 9.47 -5.55 6.42
CA LEU A 354 10.02 -6.26 7.58
C LEU A 354 11.21 -7.15 7.20
N THR A 355 11.11 -7.91 6.10
CA THR A 355 12.19 -8.79 5.65
C THR A 355 13.41 -8.00 5.18
N CYS A 356 13.19 -6.85 4.52
CA CYS A 356 14.28 -5.94 4.16
C CYS A 356 14.96 -5.35 5.41
N ASP A 357 14.19 -4.90 6.40
CA ASP A 357 14.74 -4.37 7.65
C ASP A 357 15.53 -5.44 8.43
N LEU A 358 15.06 -6.69 8.46
CA LEU A 358 15.78 -7.83 9.05
C LEU A 358 17.12 -8.05 8.37
N ALA A 359 17.11 -8.15 7.04
CA ALA A 359 18.34 -8.38 6.28
C ALA A 359 19.31 -7.19 6.40
N ASP A 360 18.80 -5.96 6.38
CA ASP A 360 19.58 -4.75 6.57
C ASP A 360 20.18 -4.68 8.00
N ALA A 361 19.47 -5.15 9.04
CA ALA A 361 20.01 -5.25 10.40
C ALA A 361 21.10 -6.33 10.52
N LEU A 362 20.87 -7.52 9.96
CA LEU A 362 21.85 -8.62 9.90
C LEU A 362 23.09 -8.21 9.10
N ARG A 363 22.91 -7.45 8.03
CA ARG A 363 24.00 -6.84 7.25
C ARG A 363 24.87 -5.93 8.11
N GLU A 364 24.28 -5.15 9.02
CA GLU A 364 25.02 -4.25 9.93
C GLU A 364 25.74 -5.02 11.05
N LEU A 365 25.25 -6.19 11.42
CA LEU A 365 25.86 -7.13 12.38
C LEU A 365 26.92 -8.06 11.74
N ASP A 366 27.24 -7.87 10.46
CA ASP A 366 28.16 -8.71 9.70
C ASP A 366 27.70 -10.19 9.60
N GLU A 367 26.37 -10.41 9.59
CA GLU A 367 25.71 -11.71 9.38
C GLU A 367 24.91 -11.78 8.04
N PRO A 368 25.49 -11.42 6.87
CA PRO A 368 24.75 -11.30 5.63
C PRO A 368 24.16 -12.63 5.11
N MET A 369 24.72 -13.78 5.50
CA MET A 369 24.20 -15.10 5.10
C MET A 369 22.82 -15.39 5.70
N MET A 370 22.59 -14.98 6.95
CA MET A 370 21.27 -15.12 7.59
C MET A 370 20.24 -14.22 6.90
N GLY A 371 20.63 -12.99 6.56
CA GLY A 371 19.80 -12.04 5.82
C GLY A 371 19.40 -12.57 4.44
N GLU A 372 20.33 -13.18 3.70
CA GLU A 372 20.04 -13.84 2.43
C GLU A 372 18.97 -14.94 2.56
N GLY A 373 19.02 -15.75 3.62
CA GLY A 373 18.04 -16.80 3.89
C GLY A 373 16.61 -16.28 4.00
N TYR A 374 16.42 -15.21 4.78
CA TYR A 374 15.11 -14.54 4.92
C TYR A 374 14.64 -13.97 3.58
N LEU A 375 15.52 -13.27 2.85
CA LEU A 375 15.18 -12.60 1.60
C LEU A 375 14.78 -13.59 0.51
N ARG A 376 15.54 -14.67 0.32
CA ARG A 376 15.20 -15.69 -0.70
C ARG A 376 13.88 -16.38 -0.38
N THR A 377 13.65 -16.70 0.89
CA THR A 377 12.39 -17.31 1.35
C THR A 377 11.20 -16.42 1.01
N GLU A 378 11.29 -15.12 1.32
CA GLU A 378 10.21 -14.18 1.02
C GLU A 378 10.05 -13.91 -0.48
N ILE A 379 11.13 -13.84 -1.25
CA ILE A 379 11.07 -13.69 -2.71
C ILE A 379 10.32 -14.89 -3.31
N ILE A 380 10.71 -16.12 -2.96
CA ILE A 380 10.07 -17.36 -3.43
C ILE A 380 8.59 -17.35 -3.06
N ARG A 381 8.26 -17.08 -1.79
CA ARG A 381 6.89 -17.03 -1.28
C ARG A 381 6.03 -16.01 -2.05
N ARG A 382 6.60 -14.88 -2.49
CA ARG A 382 5.89 -13.86 -3.27
C ARG A 382 5.74 -14.22 -4.73
N THR A 383 6.71 -14.89 -5.35
CA THR A 383 6.72 -15.15 -6.79
C THR A 383 6.07 -16.46 -7.21
N GLU A 384 6.15 -17.50 -6.38
CA GLU A 384 5.64 -18.83 -6.74
C GLU A 384 4.15 -19.01 -6.43
N ARG A 385 3.48 -17.95 -5.97
CA ARG A 385 2.03 -17.93 -5.79
C ARG A 385 1.32 -17.84 -7.14
N PRO A 386 0.08 -18.36 -7.26
CA PRO A 386 -0.76 -18.15 -8.45
C PRO A 386 -0.88 -16.68 -8.82
N ASP A 387 -0.91 -15.82 -7.79
CA ASP A 387 -1.02 -14.36 -7.88
C ASP A 387 0.19 -13.70 -7.22
N PRO A 388 1.23 -13.32 -7.99
CA PRO A 388 2.44 -12.74 -7.42
C PRO A 388 2.21 -11.40 -6.73
N LEU A 389 2.80 -11.23 -5.55
CA LEU A 389 2.74 -9.97 -4.80
C LEU A 389 3.73 -8.94 -5.37
N THR A 390 3.34 -7.66 -5.31
CA THR A 390 4.22 -6.55 -5.75
C THR A 390 5.38 -6.29 -4.79
N GLY A 391 6.36 -5.49 -5.23
CA GLY A 391 7.47 -5.02 -4.40
C GLY A 391 8.68 -5.95 -4.33
N LYS A 392 8.84 -6.85 -5.31
CA LYS A 392 9.98 -7.77 -5.42
C LYS A 392 11.33 -7.04 -5.51
N SER A 393 11.38 -5.91 -6.23
CA SER A 393 12.61 -5.15 -6.48
C SER A 393 13.34 -4.75 -5.19
N LEU A 394 12.62 -4.25 -4.17
CA LEU A 394 13.25 -3.88 -2.90
C LEU A 394 13.90 -5.08 -2.18
N LEU A 395 13.24 -6.24 -2.16
CA LEU A 395 13.80 -7.48 -1.58
C LEU A 395 15.05 -7.94 -2.33
N GLU A 396 15.02 -7.87 -3.66
CA GLU A 396 16.17 -8.24 -4.49
C GLU A 396 17.34 -7.26 -4.32
N LEU A 397 17.07 -5.98 -4.06
CA LEU A 397 18.12 -5.01 -3.73
C LEU A 397 18.74 -5.25 -2.35
N ALA A 398 17.93 -5.61 -1.35
CA ALA A 398 18.46 -6.06 -0.06
C ALA A 398 19.28 -7.36 -0.21
N LEU A 399 18.85 -8.26 -1.09
CA LEU A 399 19.60 -9.49 -1.40
C LEU A 399 20.93 -9.18 -2.08
N SER A 400 20.93 -8.26 -3.05
CA SER A 400 22.16 -7.83 -3.71
C SER A 400 23.15 -7.20 -2.73
N GLU A 401 22.68 -6.41 -1.76
CA GLU A 401 23.53 -5.89 -0.68
C GLU A 401 24.12 -7.01 0.21
N ALA A 402 23.32 -8.00 0.58
CA ALA A 402 23.78 -9.16 1.35
C ALA A 402 24.81 -10.00 0.57
N LEU A 403 24.59 -10.19 -0.74
CA LEU A 403 25.52 -10.90 -1.62
C LEU A 403 26.82 -10.13 -1.82
N PHE A 404 26.75 -8.81 -1.98
CA PHE A 404 27.91 -7.93 -2.03
C PHE A 404 28.77 -8.09 -0.77
N ALA A 405 28.15 -8.13 0.42
CA ALA A 405 28.84 -8.33 1.69
C ALA A 405 29.48 -9.71 1.85
N GLN A 406 29.01 -10.71 1.10
CA GLN A 406 29.59 -12.04 1.01
C GLN A 406 30.62 -12.18 -0.13
N GLU A 407 31.01 -11.08 -0.76
CA GLU A 407 31.94 -11.05 -1.91
C GLU A 407 31.43 -11.80 -3.16
N ARG A 408 30.12 -12.10 -3.23
CA ARG A 408 29.47 -12.74 -4.39
C ARG A 408 29.07 -11.70 -5.43
N TYR A 409 30.07 -10.97 -5.94
CA TYR A 409 29.88 -9.75 -6.73
C TYR A 409 29.14 -9.97 -8.05
N GLU A 410 29.39 -11.07 -8.75
CA GLU A 410 28.74 -11.37 -10.04
C GLU A 410 27.24 -11.56 -9.89
N GLU A 411 26.81 -12.21 -8.81
CA GLU A 411 25.38 -12.43 -8.55
C GLU A 411 24.68 -11.14 -8.11
N ALA A 412 25.32 -10.36 -7.23
CA ALA A 412 24.84 -9.06 -6.81
C ALA A 412 24.63 -8.12 -8.01
N GLU A 413 25.62 -8.05 -8.91
CA GLU A 413 25.55 -7.23 -10.12
C GLU A 413 24.42 -7.67 -11.04
N LYS A 414 24.30 -8.98 -11.30
CA LYS A 414 23.25 -9.52 -12.17
C LYS A 414 21.86 -9.09 -11.70
N ILE A 415 21.62 -9.13 -10.40
CA ILE A 415 20.35 -8.69 -9.80
C ILE A 415 20.16 -7.18 -10.01
N CYS A 416 21.17 -6.36 -9.73
CA CYS A 416 21.05 -4.91 -9.88
C CYS A 416 20.82 -4.47 -11.33
N VAL A 417 21.49 -5.09 -12.31
CA VAL A 417 21.31 -4.79 -13.74
C VAL A 417 19.91 -5.18 -14.22
N ASP A 418 19.38 -6.32 -13.76
CA ASP A 418 17.99 -6.71 -14.05
C ASP A 418 17.01 -5.66 -13.50
N ILE A 419 17.18 -5.24 -12.25
CA ILE A 419 16.30 -4.25 -11.61
C ILE A 419 16.41 -2.87 -12.28
N GLU A 420 17.61 -2.43 -12.62
CA GLU A 420 17.85 -1.17 -13.33
C GLU A 420 17.06 -1.11 -14.65
N SER A 421 16.93 -2.25 -15.34
CA SER A 421 16.19 -2.33 -16.61
C SER A 421 14.66 -2.28 -16.45
N ARG A 422 14.13 -2.41 -15.22
CA ARG A 422 12.69 -2.40 -14.96
C ARG A 422 12.13 -0.99 -15.05
N ALA A 423 10.95 -0.88 -15.65
CA ALA A 423 10.20 0.38 -15.64
C ALA A 423 9.81 0.78 -14.21
N SER A 424 9.74 2.09 -13.95
CA SER A 424 9.07 2.68 -12.76
C SER A 424 9.61 2.25 -11.39
N LEU A 425 10.93 2.32 -11.18
CA LEU A 425 11.54 2.16 -9.85
C LEU A 425 11.12 3.27 -8.88
N LEU A 426 10.83 2.88 -7.63
CA LEU A 426 10.61 3.83 -6.54
C LEU A 426 11.91 4.59 -6.22
N LYS A 427 11.77 5.81 -5.66
CA LYS A 427 12.91 6.69 -5.35
C LYS A 427 14.02 5.99 -4.56
N TYR A 428 13.63 5.24 -3.52
CA TYR A 428 14.57 4.53 -2.66
C TYR A 428 15.20 3.31 -3.34
N GLU A 429 14.44 2.59 -4.18
CA GLU A 429 14.97 1.47 -4.97
C GLU A 429 16.04 1.96 -5.96
N ARG A 430 15.78 3.08 -6.64
CA ARG A 430 16.72 3.72 -7.56
C ARG A 430 18.02 4.10 -6.87
N LEU A 431 17.94 4.74 -5.69
CA LEU A 431 19.11 5.07 -4.88
C LEU A 431 19.92 3.80 -4.52
N ARG A 432 19.26 2.74 -4.02
CA ARG A 432 19.95 1.48 -3.67
C ARG A 432 20.61 0.81 -4.87
N VAL A 433 19.96 0.78 -6.04
CA VAL A 433 20.56 0.24 -7.29
C VAL A 433 21.88 0.93 -7.60
N TYR A 434 21.88 2.27 -7.68
CA TYR A 434 23.07 3.01 -8.06
C TYR A 434 24.18 2.89 -7.02
N VAL A 435 23.83 2.91 -5.74
CA VAL A 435 24.78 2.66 -4.66
C VAL A 435 25.47 1.31 -4.80
N ILE A 436 24.73 0.22 -5.01
CA ILE A 436 25.31 -1.13 -5.09
C ILE A 436 26.17 -1.27 -6.35
N LEU A 437 25.68 -0.81 -7.51
CA LEU A 437 26.45 -0.82 -8.76
C LEU A 437 27.72 0.01 -8.65
N ALA A 438 27.67 1.17 -7.99
CA ALA A 438 28.85 2.00 -7.79
C ALA A 438 29.92 1.29 -6.96
N LYS A 439 29.53 0.66 -5.84
CA LYS A 439 30.46 -0.13 -5.02
C LYS A 439 31.08 -1.30 -5.79
N LEU A 440 30.29 -2.01 -6.60
CA LEU A 440 30.77 -3.12 -7.44
C LEU A 440 31.83 -2.66 -8.44
N SER A 441 31.56 -1.59 -9.19
CA SER A 441 32.53 -1.00 -10.12
C SER A 441 33.78 -0.47 -9.40
N HIS A 442 33.60 0.14 -8.22
CA HIS A 442 34.69 0.68 -7.41
C HIS A 442 35.65 -0.42 -6.95
N ILE A 443 35.14 -1.55 -6.41
CA ILE A 443 35.98 -2.69 -6.00
C ILE A 443 36.73 -3.28 -7.20
N ARG A 444 36.12 -3.33 -8.39
CA ARG A 444 36.76 -3.83 -9.61
C ARG A 444 37.75 -2.85 -10.25
N SER A 445 37.96 -1.68 -9.64
CA SER A 445 38.80 -0.60 -10.20
C SER A 445 38.33 -0.09 -11.55
N ASP A 446 37.04 -0.26 -11.89
CA ASP A 446 36.40 0.37 -13.03
C ASP A 446 35.95 1.78 -12.62
N PHE A 447 36.93 2.67 -12.48
CA PHE A 447 36.75 3.98 -11.87
C PHE A 447 35.85 4.92 -12.68
N GLU A 448 35.83 4.81 -14.01
CA GLU A 448 34.93 5.62 -14.85
C GLU A 448 33.47 5.24 -14.61
N VAL A 449 33.17 3.93 -14.62
CA VAL A 449 31.81 3.45 -14.33
C VAL A 449 31.44 3.74 -12.88
N ALA A 450 32.35 3.52 -11.92
CA ALA A 450 32.11 3.82 -10.51
C ALA A 450 31.73 5.30 -10.28
N LEU A 451 32.47 6.24 -10.88
CA LEU A 451 32.19 7.67 -10.76
C LEU A 451 30.83 8.04 -11.36
N SER A 452 30.49 7.46 -12.52
CA SER A 452 29.17 7.63 -13.14
C SER A 452 28.05 7.15 -12.21
N ARG A 453 28.16 5.93 -11.68
CA ARG A 453 27.16 5.35 -10.76
C ARG A 453 27.03 6.11 -9.44
N TRP A 454 28.14 6.58 -8.85
CA TRP A 454 28.07 7.44 -7.66
C TRP A 454 27.39 8.78 -7.94
N SER A 455 27.58 9.34 -9.14
CA SER A 455 26.91 10.57 -9.54
C SER A 455 25.39 10.38 -9.66
N GLU A 456 24.96 9.26 -10.26
CA GLU A 456 23.53 8.86 -10.31
C GLU A 456 22.95 8.63 -8.91
N ALA A 457 23.71 7.99 -8.01
CA ALA A 457 23.31 7.83 -6.61
C ALA A 457 23.15 9.18 -5.90
N MET A 458 24.07 10.14 -6.11
CA MET A 458 23.98 11.48 -5.56
C MET A 458 22.76 12.24 -6.11
N GLN A 459 22.48 12.12 -7.40
CA GLN A 459 21.29 12.72 -8.01
C GLN A 459 20.00 12.13 -7.43
N ALA A 460 19.92 10.81 -7.27
CA ALA A 460 18.78 10.15 -6.64
C ALA A 460 18.61 10.57 -5.17
N LEU A 461 19.72 10.82 -4.44
CA LEU A 461 19.70 11.29 -3.06
C LEU A 461 19.06 12.68 -2.92
N GLN A 462 19.22 13.58 -3.90
CA GLN A 462 18.64 14.93 -3.87
C GLN A 462 17.10 14.92 -3.82
N GLU A 463 16.44 13.80 -4.14
CA GLU A 463 15.00 13.65 -4.00
C GLU A 463 14.53 13.48 -2.53
N PHE A 464 15.47 13.38 -1.57
CA PHE A 464 15.21 13.20 -0.13
C PHE A 464 15.69 14.43 0.65
N SER A 465 14.77 15.25 1.14
CA SER A 465 15.09 16.58 1.68
C SER A 465 15.64 16.61 3.13
N LEU A 466 15.60 15.49 3.88
CA LEU A 466 15.69 15.52 5.35
C LEU A 466 16.53 14.41 6.01
N VAL A 467 17.19 13.52 5.23
CA VAL A 467 17.80 12.28 5.75
C VAL A 467 19.26 12.09 5.27
N ASP A 468 19.85 13.10 4.63
CA ASP A 468 20.92 12.88 3.65
C ASP A 468 22.37 13.08 4.13
N GLY A 469 22.65 13.83 5.19
CA GLY A 469 24.03 14.32 5.42
C GLY A 469 25.12 13.25 5.55
N GLN A 470 24.89 12.18 6.33
CA GLN A 470 25.86 11.08 6.46
C GLN A 470 26.00 10.27 5.16
N VAL A 471 24.88 10.01 4.48
CA VAL A 471 24.85 9.25 3.22
C VAL A 471 25.55 10.04 2.11
N GLN A 472 25.26 11.34 2.02
CA GLN A 472 25.89 12.28 1.11
C GLN A 472 27.39 12.35 1.34
N THR A 473 27.83 12.36 2.61
CA THR A 473 29.25 12.34 2.98
C THR A 473 29.95 11.08 2.46
N ILE A 474 29.32 9.91 2.63
CA ILE A 474 29.90 8.64 2.17
C ILE A 474 29.96 8.56 0.64
N ILE A 475 28.91 9.00 -0.07
CA ILE A 475 28.94 9.04 -1.54
C ILE A 475 30.03 10.01 -2.02
N SER A 476 30.11 11.21 -1.42
CA SER A 476 31.12 12.21 -1.78
C SER A 476 32.55 11.71 -1.52
N ALA A 477 32.78 11.03 -0.40
CA ALA A 477 34.06 10.39 -0.10
C ALA A 477 34.39 9.27 -1.10
N SER A 478 33.40 8.48 -1.51
CA SER A 478 33.58 7.44 -2.53
C SER A 478 33.98 8.04 -3.88
N MET A 479 33.32 9.12 -4.31
CA MET A 479 33.69 9.84 -5.54
C MET A 479 35.11 10.42 -5.46
N ALA A 480 35.51 10.96 -4.31
CA ALA A 480 36.85 11.49 -4.11
C ALA A 480 37.93 10.39 -4.18
N ASP A 481 37.70 9.22 -3.57
CA ASP A 481 38.60 8.07 -3.63
C ASP A 481 38.79 7.58 -5.08
N VAL A 482 37.71 7.50 -5.85
CA VAL A 482 37.75 7.13 -7.27
C VAL A 482 38.58 8.13 -8.09
N LEU A 483 38.41 9.43 -7.87
CA LEU A 483 39.17 10.47 -8.57
C LEU A 483 40.66 10.45 -8.22
N ASP A 484 41.00 10.21 -6.95
CA ASP A 484 42.39 10.07 -6.50
C ASP A 484 43.05 8.86 -7.17
N ALA A 485 42.34 7.73 -7.22
CA ALA A 485 42.82 6.50 -7.88
C ALA A 485 43.03 6.65 -9.40
N GLN A 486 42.31 7.56 -10.07
CA GLN A 486 42.52 7.89 -11.49
C GLN A 486 43.75 8.78 -11.74
N GLY A 487 44.54 9.11 -10.70
CA GLY A 487 45.76 9.90 -10.86
C GLY A 487 45.50 11.40 -10.99
N HIS A 488 44.31 11.88 -10.62
CA HIS A 488 44.02 13.31 -10.44
C HIS A 488 44.70 13.89 -9.17
N ASN A 489 45.81 13.29 -8.74
CA ASN A 489 46.56 13.62 -7.54
C ASN A 489 47.24 15.00 -7.54
N TRP A 490 47.42 15.65 -8.69
CA TRP A 490 48.01 16.99 -8.79
C TRP A 490 47.01 18.14 -8.57
N LEU A 491 45.73 17.82 -8.42
CA LEU A 491 44.62 18.74 -8.14
C LEU A 491 44.13 18.63 -6.67
N THR A 492 44.79 17.84 -5.83
CA THR A 492 44.23 17.24 -4.60
C THR A 492 44.00 18.16 -3.40
N ARG A 493 44.55 19.38 -3.37
CA ARG A 493 44.20 20.35 -2.32
C ARG A 493 43.34 21.53 -2.78
N GLU A 494 43.30 21.81 -4.08
CA GLU A 494 42.64 23.00 -4.64
C GLU A 494 41.66 22.69 -5.79
N SER A 495 41.37 21.42 -6.09
CA SER A 495 40.37 21.08 -7.11
C SER A 495 39.01 21.64 -6.72
N PRO A 496 38.39 22.50 -7.56
CA PRO A 496 37.04 23.00 -7.32
C PRO A 496 36.03 21.87 -7.10
N ARG A 497 36.25 20.71 -7.76
CA ARG A 497 35.40 19.52 -7.61
C ARG A 497 35.52 18.85 -6.24
N ARG A 498 36.72 18.79 -5.64
CA ARG A 498 36.91 18.20 -4.30
C ARG A 498 36.43 19.15 -3.21
N ALA A 499 36.69 20.46 -3.38
CA ALA A 499 36.14 21.50 -2.51
C ALA A 499 34.60 21.49 -2.53
N SER A 500 33.97 21.41 -3.71
CA SER A 500 32.51 21.33 -3.82
C SER A 500 31.92 20.06 -3.20
N LEU A 501 32.62 18.92 -3.27
CA LEU A 501 32.17 17.67 -2.65
C LEU A 501 32.25 17.73 -1.11
N ASN A 502 33.27 18.40 -0.56
CA ASN A 502 33.37 18.63 0.88
C ASN A 502 32.35 19.67 1.38
N GLU A 503 32.04 20.70 0.58
CA GLU A 503 30.98 21.68 0.88
C GLU A 503 29.58 21.05 0.88
N LEU A 504 29.39 19.97 0.12
CA LEU A 504 28.14 19.22 0.06
C LEU A 504 27.92 18.31 1.29
N ALA A 505 28.95 17.97 2.07
CA ALA A 505 28.81 17.12 3.23
C ALA A 505 28.17 17.87 4.42
N LYS A 506 26.94 17.47 4.80
CA LYS A 506 26.25 18.01 6.00
C LYS A 506 26.46 17.09 7.21
N PRO A 507 26.74 17.61 8.41
CA PRO A 507 26.90 16.81 9.63
C PRO A 507 25.56 16.31 10.22
N GLU A 508 24.43 16.76 9.68
CA GLU A 508 23.08 16.42 10.14
C GLU A 508 22.47 15.33 9.25
N GLY A 509 21.87 14.29 9.83
CA GLY A 509 21.19 13.24 9.08
C GLY A 509 21.04 11.94 9.86
N VAL A 510 20.39 10.95 9.26
CA VAL A 510 20.22 9.63 9.88
C VAL A 510 21.49 8.79 9.66
N PRO A 511 22.18 8.35 10.73
CA PRO A 511 23.54 7.82 10.60
C PRO A 511 23.60 6.48 9.86
N HIS A 512 22.57 5.63 10.00
CA HIS A 512 22.53 4.28 9.42
C HIS A 512 21.38 4.09 8.44
N TRP A 513 21.12 5.09 7.58
CA TRP A 513 19.99 5.05 6.66
C TRP A 513 20.10 3.95 5.60
N ILE A 514 21.23 3.92 4.87
CA ILE A 514 21.54 2.87 3.88
C ILE A 514 22.37 1.77 4.55
N ALA A 515 21.90 0.53 4.46
CA ALA A 515 22.62 -0.62 5.00
C ALA A 515 23.95 -0.86 4.28
N GLY A 516 24.97 -1.25 5.03
CA GLY A 516 26.32 -1.54 4.51
C GLY A 516 27.21 -0.31 4.33
N PHE A 517 26.67 0.91 4.50
CA PHE A 517 27.45 2.14 4.42
C PHE A 517 28.46 2.29 5.56
N ARG A 518 28.18 1.72 6.73
CA ARG A 518 29.12 1.66 7.84
C ARG A 518 30.39 0.90 7.44
N GLN A 519 30.24 -0.31 6.91
CA GLN A 519 31.35 -1.15 6.42
C GLN A 519 32.05 -0.49 5.23
N TRP A 520 31.29 0.12 4.32
CA TRP A 520 31.86 0.84 3.19
C TRP A 520 32.72 2.04 3.61
N ALA A 521 32.28 2.81 4.60
CA ALA A 521 33.07 3.89 5.17
C ALA A 521 34.37 3.37 5.80
N TYR A 522 34.34 2.22 6.48
CA TYR A 522 35.57 1.57 6.98
C TYR A 522 36.50 1.14 5.83
N TYR A 523 35.95 0.60 4.74
CA TYR A 523 36.71 0.26 3.54
C TYR A 523 37.45 1.49 2.98
N LEU A 524 36.75 2.61 2.78
CA LEU A 524 37.37 3.87 2.28
C LEU A 524 38.47 4.38 3.21
N GLN A 525 38.25 4.35 4.53
CA GLN A 525 39.26 4.76 5.51
C GLN A 525 40.50 3.86 5.50
N SER A 526 40.33 2.56 5.26
CA SER A 526 41.45 1.62 5.19
C SER A 526 42.34 1.86 3.97
N ARG A 527 41.77 2.30 2.84
CA ARG A 527 42.53 2.66 1.64
C ARG A 527 43.32 3.96 1.81
N GLY A 528 42.70 4.99 2.39
CA GLY A 528 43.39 6.27 2.64
C GLY A 528 44.56 6.19 3.63
N ARG A 529 44.68 5.11 4.42
CA ARG A 529 45.81 4.84 5.33
C ARG A 529 46.94 4.04 4.68
N GLN A 530 46.77 3.50 3.48
CA GLN A 530 47.83 2.77 2.77
C GLN A 530 48.76 3.71 1.98
N ASP A 531 48.40 4.99 1.83
CA ASP A 531 49.15 6.02 1.11
C ASP A 531 49.89 7.03 2.03
N LEU A 532 50.04 6.70 3.33
CA LEU A 532 50.89 7.39 4.32
C LEU A 532 52.00 6.45 4.79
#